data_AF-A0A2S9J423-F1
#
_entry.id   AF-A0A2S9J423-F1
#
_cell.length_a   1.000
_cell.length_b   1.000
_cell.length_c   1.000
_cell.angle_alpha   90.00
_cell.angle_beta   90.00
_cell.angle_gamma   90.00
#
_symmetry.space_group_name_H-M   'P 1'
#
loop_
_entity.id
_entity.type
_entity.pdbx_description
1 polymer ?
#
loop_
_entity_poly.entity_id
_entity_poly.type
_entity_poly.pdbx_seq_one_letter_code
_entity_poly.pdbx_strand_id
1 'polypeptide(L)'
;MKHHHIDGTANLAGLFTLSLRWVIGWTYFSAFWRRLILENKLIPEEAGYIGEKSNHFLPNALGIKPIIEYLVSNPEALQTSMVIFTIIEAIVGLFIILGLFTRLMSIGVFFLALGILLGSGWIGTTCLDEWQIGVLGIASGFTLFLSGSGAYSLDKYIMDRPYIFTSRIWFRWLGSGTLPIKSPQTKILIMSVFIFGLTLFTNQYFHGGVFGTLHNKSVKPKIEISNIRQEGSDLTFQLFRVEGADVYGSFLIRIEILDKNNEVVKFIGQDKLARFPNDRIHNHYVAKIKPGKHSLVIPLGAKADVSIDMGEILLKDGYYLKLTDISGTVWTAKIKASTAEV
;
A
#
# COMPACT_ATOMS: atom_id res chain seq x y z
N MET A 1 -41.48 -3.05 29.63
CA MET A 1 -40.36 -3.89 30.11
C MET A 1 -39.38 -4.31 29.00
N LYS A 2 -39.83 -4.73 27.80
CA LYS A 2 -38.93 -5.08 26.66
C LYS A 2 -38.05 -3.93 26.15
N HIS A 3 -38.54 -2.68 26.09
CA HIS A 3 -37.76 -1.53 25.60
C HIS A 3 -36.59 -1.16 26.51
N HIS A 4 -36.78 -1.09 27.83
CA HIS A 4 -35.71 -0.80 28.79
C HIS A 4 -34.57 -1.84 28.77
N HIS A 5 -34.88 -3.11 28.52
CA HIS A 5 -33.88 -4.17 28.46
C HIS A 5 -32.99 -4.09 27.20
N ILE A 6 -33.55 -3.65 26.07
CA ILE A 6 -32.83 -3.49 24.79
C ILE A 6 -31.92 -2.25 24.82
N ASP A 7 -32.35 -1.18 25.48
CA ASP A 7 -31.51 0.02 25.65
C ASP A 7 -30.32 -0.27 26.60
N GLY A 8 -30.53 -1.10 27.63
CA GLY A 8 -29.45 -1.53 28.54
C GLY A 8 -28.38 -2.39 27.86
N THR A 9 -28.77 -3.34 27.00
CA THR A 9 -27.81 -4.22 26.30
C THR A 9 -27.03 -3.51 25.20
N ALA A 10 -27.67 -2.60 24.44
CA ALA A 10 -26.97 -1.78 23.46
C ALA A 10 -25.93 -0.84 24.12
N ASN A 11 -26.23 -0.33 25.31
CA ASN A 11 -25.32 0.53 26.06
C ASN A 11 -24.11 -0.26 26.61
N LEU A 12 -24.30 -1.51 27.03
CA LEU A 12 -23.21 -2.40 27.46
C LEU A 12 -22.31 -2.84 26.29
N ALA A 13 -22.88 -3.11 25.11
CA ALA A 13 -22.10 -3.48 23.93
C ALA A 13 -21.11 -2.38 23.53
N GLY A 14 -21.56 -1.12 23.48
CA GLY A 14 -20.68 0.02 23.21
C GLY A 14 -19.63 0.26 24.30
N LEU A 15 -19.93 -0.10 25.55
CA LEU A 15 -18.95 -0.05 26.64
C LEU A 15 -17.90 -1.16 26.52
N PHE A 16 -18.28 -2.37 26.11
CA PHE A 16 -17.34 -3.47 25.87
C PHE A 16 -16.37 -3.19 24.71
N THR A 17 -16.81 -2.42 23.73
CA THR A 17 -15.97 -2.01 22.59
C THR A 17 -15.22 -0.70 22.82
N LEU A 18 -15.28 -0.10 24.01
CA LEU A 18 -14.64 1.17 24.34
C LEU A 18 -13.12 1.14 24.11
N SER A 19 -12.46 0.08 24.55
CA SER A 19 -11.02 -0.10 24.35
C SER A 19 -10.67 -0.18 22.86
N LEU A 20 -11.44 -0.97 22.11
CA LEU A 20 -11.29 -1.11 20.66
C LEU A 20 -11.43 0.24 19.97
N ARG A 21 -12.45 1.02 20.35
CA ARG A 21 -12.75 2.35 19.82
C ARG A 21 -11.59 3.32 20.03
N TRP A 22 -11.02 3.37 21.23
CA TRP A 22 -9.91 4.28 21.53
C TRP A 22 -8.62 3.86 20.82
N VAL A 23 -8.28 2.58 20.84
CA VAL A 23 -7.05 2.08 20.22
C VAL A 23 -7.12 2.25 18.70
N ILE A 24 -8.21 1.83 18.04
CA ILE A 24 -8.35 1.99 16.59
C ILE A 24 -8.41 3.47 16.17
N GLY A 25 -9.03 4.30 17.00
CA GLY A 25 -9.07 5.73 16.75
C GLY A 25 -7.69 6.37 16.83
N TRP A 26 -6.88 5.98 17.82
CA TRP A 26 -5.50 6.41 17.92
C TRP A 26 -4.64 5.91 16.75
N THR A 27 -4.84 4.68 16.27
CA THR A 27 -4.05 4.18 15.12
C THR A 27 -4.23 5.04 13.87
N TYR A 28 -5.44 5.54 13.60
CA TYR A 28 -5.67 6.47 12.48
C TYR A 28 -5.26 7.91 12.81
N PHE A 29 -5.66 8.44 13.97
CA PHE A 29 -5.33 9.81 14.35
C PHE A 29 -3.82 10.04 14.47
N SER A 30 -3.08 9.04 14.96
CA SER A 30 -1.62 9.11 15.06
C SER A 30 -0.92 9.18 13.70
N ALA A 31 -1.56 8.78 12.60
CA ALA A 31 -1.02 8.99 11.25
C ALA A 31 -0.93 10.49 10.93
N PHE A 32 -2.00 11.24 11.18
CA PHE A 32 -2.00 12.71 11.11
C PHE A 32 -0.97 13.32 12.07
N TRP A 33 -0.99 12.91 13.34
CA TRP A 33 -0.09 13.46 14.36
C TRP A 33 1.39 13.29 13.98
N ARG A 34 1.77 12.10 13.50
CA ARG A 34 3.15 11.84 13.07
C ARG A 34 3.56 12.57 11.80
N ARG A 35 2.64 12.77 10.85
CA ARG A 35 2.94 13.33 9.52
C ARG A 35 2.92 14.87 9.47
N LEU A 36 2.30 15.52 10.44
CA LEU A 36 2.17 16.97 10.48
C LEU A 36 2.78 17.62 11.73
N ILE A 37 2.81 16.92 12.87
CA ILE A 37 3.23 17.52 14.14
C ILE A 37 4.62 17.03 14.55
N LEU A 38 4.88 15.73 14.45
CA LEU A 38 6.18 15.18 14.85
C LEU A 38 7.23 15.26 13.73
N GLU A 39 6.81 15.01 12.50
CA GLU A 39 7.65 15.08 11.31
C GLU A 39 6.83 15.70 10.17
N ASN A 40 7.48 16.33 9.19
CA ASN A 40 6.79 16.96 8.06
C ASN A 40 6.85 16.05 6.82
N LYS A 41 5.98 15.03 6.79
CA LYS A 41 6.02 13.96 5.77
C LYS A 41 5.11 14.19 4.57
N LEU A 42 4.47 15.36 4.47
CA LEU A 42 3.54 15.69 3.39
C LEU A 42 4.16 16.58 2.30
N ILE A 43 5.38 17.06 2.51
CA ILE A 43 6.12 17.87 1.54
C ILE A 43 6.95 16.94 0.64
N PRO A 44 6.73 16.94 -0.68
CA PRO A 44 7.45 16.08 -1.63
C PRO A 44 8.97 16.23 -1.61
N GLU A 45 9.46 17.43 -1.31
CA GLU A 45 10.89 17.76 -1.30
C GLU A 45 11.60 17.30 -0.02
N GLU A 46 10.85 16.97 1.04
CA GLU A 46 11.42 16.56 2.31
C GLU A 46 11.75 15.06 2.35
N ALA A 47 12.81 14.73 3.07
CA ALA A 47 13.21 13.34 3.26
C ALA A 47 12.12 12.57 4.00
N GLY A 48 11.69 11.45 3.43
CA GLY A 48 10.63 10.62 4.02
C GLY A 48 9.21 11.07 3.67
N TYR A 49 9.04 11.82 2.57
CA TYR A 49 7.74 12.09 1.97
C TYR A 49 6.90 10.81 1.84
N ILE A 50 5.70 10.83 2.42
CA ILE A 50 4.85 9.63 2.51
C ILE A 50 4.36 9.15 1.14
N GLY A 51 4.28 10.04 0.15
CA GLY A 51 3.84 9.67 -1.20
C GLY A 51 4.76 8.65 -1.85
N GLU A 52 6.06 8.65 -1.54
CA GLU A 52 7.00 7.64 -2.05
C GLU A 52 6.60 6.23 -1.64
N LYS A 53 5.95 6.05 -0.48
CA LYS A 53 5.45 4.74 -0.05
C LYS A 53 4.34 4.19 -0.95
N SER A 54 3.64 5.04 -1.70
CA SER A 54 2.63 4.56 -2.65
C SER A 54 3.25 3.72 -3.76
N ASN A 55 4.52 3.97 -4.13
CA ASN A 55 5.25 3.09 -5.04
C ASN A 55 5.40 1.68 -4.47
N HIS A 56 5.64 1.56 -3.17
CA HIS A 56 5.81 0.25 -2.52
C HIS A 56 4.54 -0.59 -2.61
N PHE A 57 3.36 0.04 -2.62
CA PHE A 57 2.08 -0.67 -2.68
C PHE A 57 1.78 -1.23 -4.08
N LEU A 58 2.23 -0.54 -5.14
CA LEU A 58 1.84 -0.81 -6.52
C LEU A 58 2.08 -2.26 -7.01
N PRO A 59 3.26 -2.89 -6.83
CA PRO A 59 3.59 -4.13 -7.55
C PRO A 59 2.62 -5.29 -7.35
N ASN A 60 2.16 -5.51 -6.11
CA ASN A 60 1.30 -6.65 -5.77
C ASN A 60 -0.04 -6.23 -5.14
N ALA A 61 -0.45 -4.95 -5.29
CA ALA A 61 -1.77 -4.53 -4.84
C ALA A 61 -2.90 -5.35 -5.50
N LEU A 62 -3.96 -5.59 -4.75
CA LEU A 62 -5.13 -6.35 -5.16
C LEU A 62 -6.25 -5.41 -5.61
N GLY A 63 -6.64 -5.46 -6.88
CA GLY A 63 -7.79 -4.74 -7.43
C GLY A 63 -7.63 -3.23 -7.60
N ILE A 64 -6.67 -2.58 -6.92
CA ILE A 64 -6.48 -1.12 -6.94
C ILE A 64 -5.19 -0.65 -7.64
N LYS A 65 -4.47 -1.55 -8.33
CA LYS A 65 -3.22 -1.21 -9.04
C LYS A 65 -3.35 0.00 -9.98
N PRO A 66 -4.39 0.13 -10.84
CA PRO A 66 -4.47 1.25 -11.79
C PRO A 66 -4.59 2.62 -11.09
N ILE A 67 -5.26 2.65 -9.94
CA ILE A 67 -5.41 3.87 -9.14
C ILE A 67 -4.06 4.26 -8.54
N ILE A 68 -3.34 3.29 -7.95
CA ILE A 68 -2.01 3.54 -7.38
C ILE A 68 -1.03 3.97 -8.49
N GLU A 69 -1.05 3.29 -9.64
CA GLU A 69 -0.20 3.60 -10.80
C GLU A 69 -0.44 5.03 -11.29
N TYR A 70 -1.71 5.45 -11.41
CA TYR A 70 -2.05 6.82 -11.75
C TYR A 70 -1.45 7.81 -10.74
N LEU A 71 -1.61 7.57 -9.44
CA LEU A 71 -1.07 8.46 -8.41
C LEU A 71 0.47 8.54 -8.49
N VAL A 72 1.18 7.40 -8.53
CA VAL A 72 2.66 7.42 -8.54
C VAL A 72 3.25 7.95 -9.84
N SER A 73 2.47 8.01 -10.92
CA SER A 73 2.85 8.64 -12.19
C SER A 73 2.52 10.14 -12.23
N ASN A 74 1.69 10.65 -11.31
CA ASN A 74 1.22 12.03 -11.25
C ASN A 74 1.50 12.64 -9.87
N PRO A 75 2.69 13.24 -9.65
CA PRO A 75 3.13 13.71 -8.32
C PRO A 75 2.17 14.69 -7.63
N GLU A 76 1.57 15.62 -8.37
CA GLU A 76 0.62 16.60 -7.83
C GLU A 76 -0.67 15.94 -7.32
N ALA A 77 -1.21 14.99 -8.10
CA ALA A 77 -2.39 14.22 -7.72
C ALA A 77 -2.09 13.32 -6.51
N LEU A 78 -0.90 12.73 -6.44
CA LEU A 78 -0.43 11.97 -5.29
C LEU A 78 -0.34 12.82 -4.03
N GLN A 79 0.28 13.99 -4.10
CA GLN A 79 0.40 14.90 -2.95
C GLN A 79 -0.98 15.33 -2.44
N THR A 80 -1.85 15.73 -3.34
CA THR A 80 -3.24 16.10 -3.00
C THR A 80 -3.95 14.94 -2.32
N SER A 81 -3.79 13.71 -2.85
CA SER A 81 -4.38 12.51 -2.26
C SER A 81 -3.81 12.20 -0.87
N MET A 82 -2.51 12.35 -0.66
CA MET A 82 -1.87 12.12 0.64
C MET A 82 -2.36 13.11 1.71
N VAL A 83 -2.57 14.38 1.35
CA VAL A 83 -3.15 15.39 2.24
C VAL A 83 -4.59 15.01 2.58
N ILE A 84 -5.41 14.68 1.57
CA ILE A 84 -6.82 14.28 1.77
C ILE A 84 -6.92 13.05 2.68
N PHE A 85 -6.13 12.00 2.43
CA PHE A 85 -6.13 10.80 3.28
C PHE A 85 -5.71 11.12 4.70
N THR A 86 -4.71 11.97 4.89
CA THR A 86 -4.25 12.37 6.23
C THR A 86 -5.32 13.14 6.99
N ILE A 87 -6.08 14.02 6.32
CA ILE A 87 -7.23 14.72 6.93
C ILE A 87 -8.35 13.74 7.29
N ILE A 88 -8.67 12.79 6.40
CA ILE A 88 -9.70 11.77 6.65
C ILE A 88 -9.30 10.91 7.86
N GLU A 89 -8.05 10.43 7.92
CA GLU A 89 -7.52 9.67 9.06
C GLU A 89 -7.59 10.48 10.36
N ALA A 90 -7.30 11.78 10.32
CA ALA A 90 -7.43 12.67 11.48
C ALA A 90 -8.88 12.77 11.98
N ILE A 91 -9.82 13.05 11.06
CA ILE A 91 -11.23 13.22 11.40
C ILE A 91 -11.81 11.90 11.92
N VAL A 92 -11.62 10.81 11.17
CA VAL A 92 -12.12 9.48 11.54
C VAL A 92 -11.53 9.02 12.86
N GLY A 93 -10.21 9.16 13.02
CA GLY A 93 -9.49 8.76 14.23
C GLY A 93 -9.90 9.57 15.46
N LEU A 94 -10.00 10.90 15.35
CA LEU A 94 -10.41 11.74 16.48
C LEU A 94 -11.88 11.52 16.84
N PHE A 95 -12.77 11.48 15.87
CA PHE A 95 -14.20 11.35 16.13
C PHE A 95 -14.56 9.97 16.66
N ILE A 96 -13.87 8.90 16.22
CA ILE A 96 -14.08 7.59 16.81
C ILE A 96 -13.59 7.55 18.27
N ILE A 97 -12.43 8.18 18.60
CA ILE A 97 -11.96 8.29 20.01
C ILE A 97 -13.02 8.96 20.89
N LEU A 98 -13.57 10.08 20.43
CA LEU A 98 -14.59 10.84 21.15
C LEU A 98 -15.97 10.17 21.14
N GLY A 99 -16.18 9.19 20.25
CA GLY A 99 -17.49 8.57 20.03
C GLY A 99 -18.51 9.54 19.45
N LEU A 100 -18.10 10.33 18.45
CA LEU A 100 -18.94 11.27 17.70
C LEU A 100 -19.26 10.68 16.32
N PHE A 101 -20.54 10.57 15.98
CA PHE A 101 -21.03 9.87 14.78
C PHE A 101 -20.39 8.49 14.62
N THR A 102 -20.41 7.71 15.69
CA THR A 102 -19.59 6.50 15.85
C THR A 102 -19.77 5.52 14.70
N ARG A 103 -20.99 5.34 14.18
CA ARG A 103 -21.25 4.42 13.07
C ARG A 103 -20.72 4.95 11.74
N LEU A 104 -20.88 6.25 11.48
CA LEU A 104 -20.28 6.88 10.31
C LEU A 104 -18.75 6.77 10.35
N MET A 105 -18.13 7.05 11.50
CA MET A 105 -16.68 6.91 11.66
C MET A 105 -16.23 5.46 11.55
N SER A 106 -17.05 4.50 12.00
CA SER A 106 -16.78 3.07 11.84
C SER A 106 -16.78 2.62 10.37
N ILE A 107 -17.63 3.22 9.53
CA ILE A 107 -17.58 3.04 8.07
C ILE A 107 -16.26 3.61 7.53
N GLY A 108 -15.83 4.78 8.01
CA GLY A 108 -14.52 5.35 7.69
C GLY A 108 -13.37 4.40 8.04
N VAL A 109 -13.35 3.87 9.27
CA VAL A 109 -12.38 2.86 9.74
C VAL A 109 -12.37 1.64 8.82
N PHE A 110 -13.54 1.13 8.43
CA PHE A 110 -13.66 -0.03 7.56
C PHE A 110 -13.00 0.22 6.19
N PHE A 111 -13.31 1.36 5.55
CA PHE A 111 -12.77 1.66 4.22
C PHE A 111 -11.29 2.06 4.23
N LEU A 112 -10.82 2.75 5.27
CA LEU A 112 -9.39 3.01 5.46
C LEU A 112 -8.61 1.69 5.60
N ALA A 113 -9.11 0.77 6.44
CA ALA A 113 -8.51 -0.55 6.62
C ALA A 113 -8.55 -1.38 5.32
N LEU A 114 -9.65 -1.32 4.58
CA LEU A 114 -9.77 -1.99 3.28
C LEU A 114 -8.77 -1.44 2.26
N GLY A 115 -8.58 -0.12 2.20
CA GLY A 115 -7.57 0.50 1.34
C GLY A 115 -6.16 0.01 1.65
N ILE A 116 -5.79 -0.07 2.94
CA ILE A 116 -4.52 -0.62 3.40
C ILE A 116 -4.40 -2.10 2.99
N LEU A 117 -5.42 -2.91 3.26
CA LEU A 117 -5.41 -4.34 2.91
C LEU A 117 -5.20 -4.58 1.42
N LEU A 118 -5.93 -3.85 0.57
CA LEU A 118 -5.88 -4.01 -0.88
C LEU A 118 -4.57 -3.47 -1.48
N GLY A 119 -4.00 -2.39 -0.91
CA GLY A 119 -2.77 -1.79 -1.41
C GLY A 119 -1.51 -2.49 -0.91
N SER A 120 -1.42 -2.65 0.40
CA SER A 120 -0.18 -3.04 1.08
C SER A 120 -0.28 -4.35 1.85
N GLY A 121 -1.39 -5.09 1.78
CA GLY A 121 -1.55 -6.36 2.52
C GLY A 121 -0.55 -7.47 2.17
N TRP A 122 0.25 -7.30 1.12
CA TRP A 122 1.35 -8.20 0.76
C TRP A 122 2.69 -7.80 1.38
N ILE A 123 2.79 -6.59 1.93
CA ILE A 123 3.98 -6.05 2.55
C ILE A 123 4.13 -6.67 3.95
N GLY A 124 5.39 -6.93 4.33
CA GLY A 124 5.72 -7.56 5.60
C GLY A 124 7.06 -8.30 5.54
N THR A 125 8.16 -7.58 5.80
CA THR A 125 9.52 -8.16 5.74
C THR A 125 9.78 -9.19 6.85
N THR A 126 9.13 -9.01 8.00
CA THR A 126 9.30 -9.82 9.21
C THR A 126 7.97 -10.31 9.77
N CYS A 127 6.99 -9.42 9.87
CA CYS A 127 5.63 -9.70 10.32
C CYS A 127 4.60 -9.32 9.24
N LEU A 128 3.37 -9.84 9.34
CA LEU A 128 2.27 -9.57 8.40
C LEU A 128 1.53 -8.28 8.77
N ASP A 129 2.28 -7.22 9.03
CA ASP A 129 1.79 -6.04 9.76
C ASP A 129 0.67 -5.33 8.99
N GLU A 130 0.89 -5.00 7.71
CA GLU A 130 -0.11 -4.31 6.88
C GLU A 130 -1.37 -5.16 6.66
N TRP A 131 -1.20 -6.48 6.49
CA TRP A 131 -2.32 -7.40 6.36
C TRP A 131 -3.14 -7.47 7.65
N GLN A 132 -2.47 -7.61 8.80
CA GLN A 132 -3.11 -7.66 10.12
C GLN A 132 -3.86 -6.35 10.42
N ILE A 133 -3.24 -5.20 10.15
CA ILE A 133 -3.89 -3.88 10.28
C ILE A 133 -5.15 -3.84 9.41
N GLY A 134 -5.06 -4.28 8.15
CA GLY A 134 -6.18 -4.31 7.23
C GLY A 134 -7.35 -5.19 7.73
N VAL A 135 -7.11 -6.47 8.00
CA VAL A 135 -8.19 -7.40 8.37
C VAL A 135 -8.78 -7.11 9.76
N LEU A 136 -7.94 -6.75 10.74
CA LEU A 136 -8.42 -6.37 12.07
C LEU A 136 -9.13 -5.02 12.04
N GLY A 137 -8.68 -4.07 11.22
CA GLY A 137 -9.35 -2.78 11.03
C GLY A 137 -10.74 -2.93 10.41
N ILE A 138 -10.89 -3.78 9.40
CA ILE A 138 -12.18 -4.12 8.79
C ILE A 138 -13.13 -4.74 9.84
N ALA A 139 -12.67 -5.76 10.57
CA ALA A 139 -13.46 -6.41 11.61
C ALA A 139 -13.83 -5.46 12.76
N SER A 140 -12.91 -4.57 13.13
CA SER A 140 -13.11 -3.56 14.18
C SER A 140 -14.12 -2.50 13.75
N GLY A 141 -14.00 -1.98 12.53
CA GLY A 141 -14.96 -1.05 11.95
C GLY A 141 -16.36 -1.65 11.91
N PHE A 142 -16.49 -2.90 11.46
CA PHE A 142 -17.79 -3.58 11.49
C PHE A 142 -18.35 -3.75 12.91
N THR A 143 -17.51 -4.17 13.86
CA THR A 143 -17.90 -4.37 15.26
C THR A 143 -18.33 -3.05 15.93
N LEU A 144 -17.61 -1.95 15.69
CA LEU A 144 -17.96 -0.62 16.20
C LEU A 144 -19.22 -0.06 15.54
N PHE A 145 -19.45 -0.35 14.25
CA PHE A 145 -20.70 0.00 13.58
C PHE A 145 -21.91 -0.67 14.24
N LEU A 146 -21.80 -1.96 14.59
CA LEU A 146 -22.87 -2.69 15.25
C LEU A 146 -23.09 -2.22 16.69
N SER A 147 -22.02 -2.13 17.48
CA SER A 147 -22.07 -1.82 18.92
C SER A 147 -22.37 -0.35 19.22
N GLY A 148 -22.00 0.58 18.34
CA GLY A 148 -22.01 2.00 18.66
C GLY A 148 -21.01 2.34 19.77
N SER A 149 -21.24 3.43 20.48
CA SER A 149 -20.28 4.02 21.43
C SER A 149 -20.67 3.98 22.90
N GLY A 150 -21.90 3.57 23.23
CA GLY A 150 -22.36 3.39 24.63
C GLY A 150 -22.00 4.56 25.57
N ALA A 151 -21.64 4.23 26.82
CA ALA A 151 -21.13 5.18 27.81
C ALA A 151 -19.78 5.79 27.41
N TYR A 152 -19.46 6.98 27.94
CA TYR A 152 -18.24 7.73 27.62
C TYR A 152 -18.11 8.10 26.13
N SER A 153 -19.18 8.67 25.56
CA SER A 153 -19.22 9.09 24.17
C SER A 153 -19.94 10.42 23.98
N LEU A 154 -19.50 11.21 22.99
CA LEU A 154 -20.21 12.42 22.60
C LEU A 154 -21.58 12.11 22.00
N ASP A 155 -21.73 11.02 21.26
CA ASP A 155 -23.03 10.58 20.76
C ASP A 155 -24.04 10.39 21.89
N LYS A 156 -23.65 9.70 22.97
CA LYS A 156 -24.52 9.55 24.14
C LYS A 156 -24.80 10.88 24.83
N TYR A 157 -23.77 11.70 25.03
CA TYR A 157 -23.95 13.03 25.62
C TYR A 157 -24.96 13.89 24.84
N ILE A 158 -24.89 13.85 23.51
CA ILE A 158 -25.79 14.58 22.62
C ILE A 158 -27.21 13.96 22.65
N MET A 159 -27.33 12.63 22.69
CA MET A 159 -28.61 11.93 22.79
C MET A 159 -29.35 12.18 24.10
N ASP A 160 -28.63 12.40 25.20
CA ASP A 160 -29.21 12.68 26.52
C ASP A 160 -29.75 14.13 26.62
N ARG A 161 -29.60 14.95 25.58
CA ARG A 161 -30.10 16.34 25.48
C ARG A 161 -31.30 16.43 24.53
N PRO A 162 -32.20 17.43 24.70
CA PRO A 162 -33.42 17.57 23.89
C PRO A 162 -33.15 18.17 22.49
N TYR A 163 -32.12 17.71 21.79
CA TYR A 163 -31.83 18.15 20.43
C TYR A 163 -32.75 17.44 19.43
N ILE A 164 -33.44 18.20 18.56
CA ILE A 164 -34.40 17.65 17.60
C ILE A 164 -33.73 16.69 16.60
N PHE A 165 -32.45 16.92 16.25
CA PHE A 165 -31.77 16.12 15.24
C PHE A 165 -31.43 14.69 15.70
N THR A 166 -31.32 14.42 17.01
CA THR A 166 -30.95 13.09 17.53
C THR A 166 -32.07 12.08 17.37
N SER A 167 -33.33 12.54 17.25
CA SER A 167 -34.49 11.70 16.97
C SER A 167 -34.69 11.41 15.47
N ARG A 168 -33.93 12.08 14.59
CA ARG A 168 -34.04 11.90 13.14
C ARG A 168 -33.49 10.55 12.71
N ILE A 169 -34.08 9.99 11.64
CA ILE A 169 -33.72 8.68 11.10
C ILE A 169 -32.23 8.61 10.74
N TRP A 170 -31.68 9.64 10.09
CA TRP A 170 -30.27 9.67 9.70
C TRP A 170 -29.32 9.53 10.91
N PHE A 171 -29.63 10.19 12.03
CA PHE A 171 -28.81 10.14 13.24
C PHE A 171 -28.86 8.75 13.87
N ARG A 172 -30.02 8.09 13.84
CA ARG A 172 -30.17 6.71 14.34
C ARG A 172 -29.33 5.69 13.56
N TRP A 173 -29.01 5.98 12.29
CA TRP A 173 -28.14 5.14 11.45
C TRP A 173 -26.65 5.48 11.59
N LEU A 174 -26.30 6.76 11.74
CA LEU A 174 -24.93 7.26 11.68
C LEU A 174 -24.30 7.56 13.06
N GLY A 175 -25.12 7.87 14.05
CA GLY A 175 -24.74 8.04 15.45
C GLY A 175 -24.84 6.73 16.24
N SER A 176 -24.88 6.86 17.56
CA SER A 176 -24.99 5.73 18.50
C SER A 176 -26.44 5.39 18.86
N GLY A 177 -26.64 4.36 19.69
CA GLY A 177 -27.97 3.92 20.16
C GLY A 177 -28.51 2.67 19.45
N THR A 178 -29.80 2.37 19.62
CA THR A 178 -30.41 1.14 19.09
C THR A 178 -30.50 1.17 17.56
N LEU A 179 -29.80 0.23 16.92
CA LEU A 179 -29.75 0.13 15.46
C LEU A 179 -31.14 -0.27 14.93
N PRO A 180 -31.74 0.48 14.00
CA PRO A 180 -33.12 0.26 13.55
C PRO A 180 -33.24 -0.89 12.51
N ILE A 181 -32.67 -2.05 12.82
CA ILE A 181 -32.69 -3.24 11.96
C ILE A 181 -33.57 -4.32 12.57
N LYS A 182 -34.53 -4.81 11.78
CA LYS A 182 -35.30 -6.02 12.12
C LYS A 182 -34.44 -7.26 11.84
N SER A 183 -34.41 -8.20 12.79
CA SER A 183 -33.69 -9.47 12.70
C SER A 183 -32.21 -9.31 12.28
N PRO A 184 -31.38 -8.63 13.09
CA PRO A 184 -30.00 -8.32 12.73
C PRO A 184 -29.10 -9.57 12.65
N GLN A 185 -29.47 -10.69 13.28
CA GLN A 185 -28.61 -11.87 13.42
C GLN A 185 -28.11 -12.42 12.10
N THR A 186 -29.00 -12.63 11.12
CA THR A 186 -28.63 -13.17 9.80
C THR A 186 -27.70 -12.24 9.04
N LYS A 187 -27.96 -10.92 9.09
CA LYS A 187 -27.11 -9.92 8.42
C LYS A 187 -25.73 -9.85 9.04
N ILE A 188 -25.67 -9.90 10.38
CA ILE A 188 -24.41 -9.94 11.12
C ILE A 188 -23.63 -11.20 10.74
N LEU A 189 -24.28 -12.37 10.73
CA LEU A 189 -23.63 -13.62 10.35
C LEU A 189 -23.06 -13.57 8.94
N ILE A 190 -23.85 -13.11 7.95
CA ILE A 190 -23.41 -13.00 6.55
C ILE A 190 -22.17 -12.10 6.44
N MET A 191 -22.20 -10.92 7.08
CA MET A 191 -21.08 -9.99 7.04
C MET A 191 -19.85 -10.51 7.80
N SER A 192 -20.03 -11.19 8.93
CA SER A 192 -18.93 -11.83 9.66
C SER A 192 -18.27 -12.95 8.86
N VAL A 193 -19.07 -13.79 8.19
CA VAL A 193 -18.56 -14.85 7.29
C VAL A 193 -17.85 -14.21 6.10
N PHE A 194 -18.37 -13.12 5.55
CA PHE A 194 -17.71 -12.38 4.47
C PHE A 194 -16.35 -11.81 4.91
N ILE A 195 -16.29 -11.12 6.06
CA ILE A 195 -15.03 -10.57 6.59
C ILE A 195 -14.02 -11.69 6.87
N PHE A 196 -14.47 -12.79 7.47
CA PHE A 196 -13.62 -13.96 7.69
C PHE A 196 -13.12 -14.58 6.38
N GLY A 197 -14.00 -14.73 5.39
CA GLY A 197 -13.65 -15.19 4.04
C GLY A 197 -12.64 -14.27 3.35
N LEU A 198 -12.81 -12.95 3.47
CA LEU A 198 -11.86 -11.95 2.97
C LEU A 198 -10.49 -12.09 3.65
N THR A 199 -10.45 -12.29 4.97
CA THR A 199 -9.23 -12.55 5.73
C THR A 199 -8.51 -13.79 5.20
N LEU A 200 -9.21 -14.94 5.09
CA LEU A 200 -8.60 -16.17 4.57
C LEU A 200 -8.15 -16.03 3.11
N PHE A 201 -8.97 -15.42 2.26
CA PHE A 201 -8.66 -15.19 0.87
C PHE A 201 -7.41 -14.33 0.69
N THR A 202 -7.34 -13.19 1.39
CA THR A 202 -6.18 -12.28 1.28
C THR A 202 -4.92 -12.89 1.88
N ASN A 203 -5.02 -13.67 2.97
CA ASN A 203 -3.88 -14.40 3.51
C ASN A 203 -3.34 -15.43 2.50
N GLN A 204 -4.23 -16.14 1.81
CA GLN A 204 -3.85 -17.06 0.76
C GLN A 204 -3.24 -16.34 -0.44
N TYR A 205 -3.88 -15.26 -0.90
CA TYR A 205 -3.46 -14.52 -2.08
C TYR A 205 -2.10 -13.84 -1.91
N PHE A 206 -1.85 -13.22 -0.75
CA PHE A 206 -0.63 -12.45 -0.50
C PHE A 206 0.55 -13.30 -0.03
N HIS A 207 0.29 -14.33 0.78
CA HIS A 207 1.34 -15.05 1.52
C HIS A 207 1.31 -16.57 1.30
N GLY A 208 0.27 -17.11 0.67
CA GLY A 208 0.06 -18.57 0.62
C GLY A 208 -0.21 -19.18 2.01
N GLY A 209 -0.76 -18.38 2.93
CA GLY A 209 -0.83 -18.70 4.36
C GLY A 209 -1.94 -19.66 4.79
N VAL A 210 -2.74 -20.22 3.87
CA VAL A 210 -3.82 -21.17 4.20
C VAL A 210 -3.53 -22.56 3.63
N PHE A 211 -3.21 -22.65 2.35
CA PHE A 211 -2.87 -23.90 1.65
C PHE A 211 -1.67 -23.70 0.72
N GLY A 212 -0.84 -24.75 0.60
CA GLY A 212 0.31 -24.76 -0.32
C GLY A 212 1.60 -24.24 0.31
N THR A 213 2.46 -23.62 -0.48
CA THR A 213 3.77 -23.14 -0.05
C THR A 213 3.70 -21.67 0.39
N LEU A 214 4.17 -21.43 1.61
CA LEU A 214 4.33 -20.08 2.14
C LEU A 214 5.35 -19.31 1.30
N HIS A 215 5.03 -18.07 0.96
CA HIS A 215 5.92 -17.18 0.24
C HIS A 215 5.89 -15.78 0.83
N ASN A 216 7.01 -15.07 0.74
CA ASN A 216 7.10 -13.69 1.19
C ASN A 216 7.80 -12.85 0.11
N LYS A 217 6.98 -12.08 -0.62
CA LYS A 217 7.42 -11.18 -1.68
C LYS A 217 8.12 -9.92 -1.18
N SER A 218 8.15 -9.70 0.14
CA SER A 218 8.79 -8.53 0.76
C SER A 218 10.23 -8.80 1.21
N VAL A 219 10.77 -10.00 0.99
CA VAL A 219 12.13 -10.34 1.48
C VAL A 219 13.20 -10.13 0.41
N LYS A 220 13.08 -10.84 -0.72
CA LYS A 220 14.11 -10.83 -1.77
C LYS A 220 13.74 -9.86 -2.89
N PRO A 221 14.68 -9.02 -3.36
CA PRO A 221 14.39 -8.14 -4.48
C PRO A 221 14.09 -8.96 -5.74
N LYS A 222 13.16 -8.46 -6.55
CA LYS A 222 12.92 -8.96 -7.90
C LYS A 222 12.75 -7.79 -8.83
N ILE A 223 13.53 -7.80 -9.92
CA ILE A 223 13.48 -6.79 -10.96
C ILE A 223 12.97 -7.45 -12.23
N GLU A 224 11.90 -6.90 -12.77
CA GLU A 224 11.40 -7.22 -14.09
C GLU A 224 12.08 -6.32 -15.12
N ILE A 225 12.58 -6.94 -16.18
CA ILE A 225 13.23 -6.27 -17.30
C ILE A 225 12.31 -6.41 -18.50
N SER A 226 11.94 -5.30 -19.12
CA SER A 226 11.02 -5.28 -20.26
C SER A 226 11.41 -4.23 -21.28
N ASN A 227 10.70 -4.19 -22.42
CA ASN A 227 10.84 -3.16 -23.45
C ASN A 227 12.29 -2.90 -23.89
N ILE A 228 13.07 -3.96 -24.08
CA ILE A 228 14.45 -3.86 -24.57
C ILE A 228 14.42 -3.44 -26.04
N ARG A 229 15.06 -2.31 -26.36
CA ARG A 229 15.12 -1.73 -27.71
C ARG A 229 16.52 -1.17 -27.95
N GLN A 230 17.05 -1.37 -29.15
CA GLN A 230 18.28 -0.73 -29.58
C GLN A 230 17.95 0.35 -30.61
N GLU A 231 18.39 1.58 -30.35
CA GLU A 231 18.29 2.72 -31.24
C GLU A 231 19.70 3.26 -31.49
N GLY A 232 20.25 2.95 -32.67
CA GLY A 232 21.65 3.26 -33.00
C GLY A 232 22.63 2.58 -32.03
N SER A 233 23.46 3.38 -31.37
CA SER A 233 24.42 2.90 -30.36
C SER A 233 23.79 2.67 -28.99
N ASP A 234 22.55 3.10 -28.74
CA ASP A 234 21.96 3.04 -27.41
C ASP A 234 21.04 1.83 -27.26
N LEU A 235 21.27 1.02 -26.22
CA LEU A 235 20.37 -0.02 -25.78
C LEU A 235 19.56 0.50 -24.59
N THR A 236 18.27 0.68 -24.80
CA THR A 236 17.31 1.10 -23.78
C THR A 236 16.51 -0.09 -23.31
N PHE A 237 16.34 -0.24 -22.00
CA PHE A 237 15.49 -1.26 -21.40
C PHE A 237 14.81 -0.71 -20.16
N GLN A 238 13.61 -1.21 -19.90
CA GLN A 238 12.83 -0.80 -18.75
C GLN A 238 13.10 -1.71 -17.57
N LEU A 239 13.31 -1.12 -16.41
CA LEU A 239 13.44 -1.80 -15.13
C LEU A 239 12.21 -1.48 -14.28
N PHE A 240 11.63 -2.52 -13.67
CA PHE A 240 10.58 -2.37 -12.66
C PHE A 240 10.84 -3.29 -11.47
N ARG A 241 11.00 -2.73 -10.28
CA ARG A 241 11.19 -3.55 -9.07
C ARG A 241 9.85 -3.93 -8.45
N VAL A 242 9.55 -5.22 -8.45
CA VAL A 242 8.25 -5.77 -8.06
C VAL A 242 8.20 -6.43 -6.69
N GLU A 243 9.35 -6.81 -6.14
CA GLU A 243 9.45 -7.53 -4.86
C GLU A 243 10.67 -7.05 -4.04
N GLY A 244 10.72 -7.48 -2.78
CA GLY A 244 11.76 -7.22 -1.78
C GLY A 244 11.37 -6.17 -0.74
N ALA A 245 12.28 -5.90 0.19
CA ALA A 245 12.02 -5.02 1.33
C ALA A 245 11.68 -3.59 0.89
N ASP A 246 10.73 -2.97 1.58
CA ASP A 246 10.25 -1.60 1.35
C ASP A 246 11.16 -0.53 2.01
N VAL A 247 11.99 -0.94 2.98
CA VAL A 247 12.93 -0.07 3.70
C VAL A 247 14.28 0.12 3.00
N TYR A 248 14.63 -0.73 2.02
CA TYR A 248 15.90 -0.68 1.30
C TYR A 248 15.72 -0.89 -0.20
N GLY A 249 16.63 -0.33 -1.00
CA GLY A 249 16.71 -0.57 -2.44
C GLY A 249 17.31 -1.92 -2.78
N SER A 250 17.10 -2.39 -4.02
CA SER A 250 18.08 -3.26 -4.66
C SER A 250 19.29 -2.41 -5.05
N PHE A 251 20.48 -2.97 -4.91
CA PHE A 251 21.75 -2.32 -5.19
C PHE A 251 22.40 -3.04 -6.35
N LEU A 252 22.10 -2.57 -7.56
CA LEU A 252 22.61 -3.14 -8.80
C LEU A 252 24.08 -2.77 -8.96
N ILE A 253 24.94 -3.79 -9.03
CA ILE A 253 26.40 -3.64 -9.10
C ILE A 253 26.99 -4.10 -10.42
N ARG A 254 26.25 -4.86 -11.23
CA ARG A 254 26.70 -5.27 -12.56
C ARG A 254 25.57 -5.30 -13.58
N ILE A 255 25.85 -4.78 -14.76
CA ILE A 255 25.07 -4.96 -15.98
C ILE A 255 25.96 -5.66 -17.00
N GLU A 256 25.51 -6.78 -17.52
CA GLU A 256 26.22 -7.60 -18.51
C GLU A 256 25.30 -7.82 -19.71
N ILE A 257 25.83 -7.59 -20.90
CA ILE A 257 25.22 -8.09 -22.13
C ILE A 257 26.02 -9.31 -22.55
N LEU A 258 25.31 -10.40 -22.77
CA LEU A 258 25.88 -11.70 -23.08
C LEU A 258 25.39 -12.15 -24.45
N ASP A 259 26.28 -12.75 -25.21
CA ASP A 259 25.96 -13.32 -26.51
C ASP A 259 25.31 -14.71 -26.37
N LYS A 260 25.02 -15.36 -27.49
CA LYS A 260 24.42 -16.71 -27.52
C LYS A 260 25.28 -17.82 -26.88
N ASN A 261 26.58 -17.58 -26.70
CA ASN A 261 27.54 -18.51 -26.11
C ASN A 261 27.82 -18.21 -24.62
N ASN A 262 27.09 -17.25 -24.04
CA ASN A 262 27.30 -16.71 -22.71
C ASN A 262 28.63 -15.94 -22.53
N GLU A 263 29.20 -15.40 -23.60
CA GLU A 263 30.35 -14.52 -23.53
C GLU A 263 29.92 -13.08 -23.30
N VAL A 264 30.64 -12.38 -22.41
CA VAL A 264 30.32 -10.99 -22.06
C VAL A 264 30.78 -10.07 -23.18
N VAL A 265 29.82 -9.54 -23.94
CA VAL A 265 30.07 -8.54 -25.00
C VAL A 265 30.08 -7.11 -24.48
N LYS A 266 29.37 -6.84 -23.38
CA LYS A 266 29.41 -5.53 -22.70
C LYS A 266 29.31 -5.71 -21.19
N PHE A 267 30.13 -4.97 -20.46
CA PHE A 267 30.17 -4.98 -19.01
C PHE A 267 30.13 -3.56 -18.44
N ILE A 268 29.24 -3.33 -17.48
CA ILE A 268 29.20 -2.13 -16.64
C ILE A 268 29.27 -2.58 -15.20
N GLY A 269 30.41 -2.29 -14.56
CA GLY A 269 30.66 -2.64 -13.17
C GLY A 269 30.20 -1.58 -12.18
N GLN A 270 30.39 -1.91 -10.90
CA GLN A 270 29.90 -1.17 -9.74
C GLN A 270 30.26 0.32 -9.77
N ASP A 271 31.52 0.66 -10.03
CA ASP A 271 32.00 2.05 -10.01
C ASP A 271 31.35 2.92 -11.08
N LYS A 272 31.07 2.34 -12.25
CA LYS A 272 30.36 3.04 -13.33
C LYS A 272 28.87 3.20 -13.00
N LEU A 273 28.25 2.21 -12.36
CA LEU A 273 26.85 2.28 -11.95
C LEU A 273 26.62 3.28 -10.80
N ALA A 274 27.59 3.41 -9.89
CA ALA A 274 27.56 4.42 -8.84
C ALA A 274 27.66 5.86 -9.38
N ARG A 275 28.17 6.03 -10.61
CA ARG A 275 28.30 7.31 -11.31
C ARG A 275 27.50 7.33 -12.62
N PHE A 276 26.45 6.52 -12.69
CA PHE A 276 25.67 6.39 -13.91
C PHE A 276 25.04 7.74 -14.27
N PRO A 277 25.07 8.18 -15.53
CA PRO A 277 24.52 9.48 -15.89
C PRO A 277 23.00 9.54 -15.65
N ASN A 278 22.52 10.58 -14.97
CA ASN A 278 21.09 10.70 -14.64
C ASN A 278 20.21 10.95 -15.88
N ASP A 279 20.76 11.57 -16.92
CA ASP A 279 20.14 11.77 -18.24
C ASP A 279 19.89 10.45 -18.98
N ARG A 280 20.59 9.37 -18.60
CA ARG A 280 20.41 8.01 -19.11
C ARG A 280 19.40 7.18 -18.31
N ILE A 281 18.73 7.81 -17.32
CA ILE A 281 17.70 7.18 -16.49
C ILE A 281 16.41 8.01 -16.57
N HIS A 282 15.43 7.52 -17.33
CA HIS A 282 14.13 8.16 -17.42
C HIS A 282 13.15 7.49 -16.45
N ASN A 283 12.92 8.10 -15.28
CA ASN A 283 12.03 7.59 -14.25
C ASN A 283 10.56 7.88 -14.58
N HIS A 284 9.72 6.84 -14.50
CA HIS A 284 8.28 6.94 -14.77
C HIS A 284 7.45 7.28 -13.53
N TYR A 285 7.94 6.94 -12.34
CA TYR A 285 7.20 7.10 -11.09
C TYR A 285 7.98 7.95 -10.08
N VAL A 286 7.30 8.37 -9.00
CA VAL A 286 7.88 9.19 -7.92
C VAL A 286 9.11 8.54 -7.27
N ALA A 287 9.09 7.23 -7.00
CA ALA A 287 10.28 6.52 -6.53
C ALA A 287 11.29 6.35 -7.68
N LYS A 288 12.47 6.97 -7.51
CA LYS A 288 13.47 7.10 -8.59
C LYS A 288 14.56 6.05 -8.49
N ILE A 289 14.84 5.38 -9.60
CA ILE A 289 16.11 4.73 -9.88
C ILE A 289 17.16 5.82 -10.03
N LYS A 290 18.25 5.71 -9.27
CA LYS A 290 19.32 6.71 -9.26
C LYS A 290 20.67 6.10 -8.88
N PRO A 291 21.78 6.72 -9.29
CA PRO A 291 23.10 6.35 -8.78
C PRO A 291 23.16 6.57 -7.26
N GLY A 292 23.62 5.56 -6.55
CA GLY A 292 23.98 5.63 -5.14
C GLY A 292 25.49 5.72 -4.96
N LYS A 293 25.94 5.69 -3.70
CA LYS A 293 27.37 5.82 -3.37
C LYS A 293 28.23 4.71 -3.98
N HIS A 294 27.68 3.51 -4.11
CA HIS A 294 28.41 2.30 -4.50
C HIS A 294 27.65 1.41 -5.50
N SER A 295 26.53 1.85 -6.06
CA SER A 295 25.70 1.02 -6.94
C SER A 295 24.66 1.88 -7.66
N LEU A 296 23.94 1.30 -8.61
CA LEU A 296 22.67 1.88 -9.06
C LEU A 296 21.57 1.41 -8.08
N VAL A 297 20.88 2.35 -7.44
CA VAL A 297 19.84 2.05 -6.44
C VAL A 297 18.49 1.96 -7.13
N ILE A 298 17.78 0.85 -6.87
CA ILE A 298 16.46 0.57 -7.43
C ILE A 298 15.47 0.36 -6.27
N PRO A 299 14.74 1.43 -5.86
CA PRO A 299 13.73 1.35 -4.80
C PRO A 299 12.56 0.43 -5.18
N LEU A 300 11.80 -0.04 -4.17
CA LEU A 300 10.65 -0.91 -4.42
C LEU A 300 9.58 -0.13 -5.19
N GLY A 301 9.01 -0.75 -6.22
CA GLY A 301 8.03 -0.10 -7.08
C GLY A 301 8.58 1.04 -7.94
N ALA A 302 9.90 1.26 -7.97
CA ALA A 302 10.52 2.19 -8.92
C ALA A 302 10.50 1.59 -10.33
N LYS A 303 10.18 2.43 -11.31
CA LYS A 303 10.15 2.08 -12.73
C LYS A 303 10.88 3.14 -13.54
N ALA A 304 11.84 2.73 -14.35
CA ALA A 304 12.57 3.64 -15.22
C ALA A 304 13.01 2.94 -16.51
N ASP A 305 13.17 3.73 -17.58
CA ASP A 305 13.94 3.32 -18.74
C ASP A 305 15.41 3.68 -18.49
N VAL A 306 16.30 2.71 -18.71
CA VAL A 306 17.74 2.85 -18.54
C VAL A 306 18.39 2.62 -19.90
N SER A 307 19.20 3.59 -20.34
CA SER A 307 19.88 3.55 -21.62
C SER A 307 21.38 3.35 -21.43
N ILE A 308 21.95 2.32 -22.06
CA ILE A 308 23.38 2.06 -22.06
C ILE A 308 23.95 2.24 -23.46
N ASP A 309 25.13 2.87 -23.55
CA ASP A 309 25.86 3.00 -24.80
C ASP A 309 26.56 1.69 -25.15
N MET A 310 26.12 1.07 -26.24
CA MET A 310 26.65 -0.15 -26.84
C MET A 310 27.84 0.11 -27.77
N GLY A 311 28.14 1.36 -28.13
CA GLY A 311 29.11 1.69 -29.16
C GLY A 311 28.72 1.08 -30.51
N GLU A 312 29.67 0.39 -31.15
CA GLU A 312 29.46 -0.28 -32.45
C GLU A 312 28.83 -1.69 -32.32
N ILE A 313 28.48 -2.12 -31.11
CA ILE A 313 27.93 -3.47 -30.89
C ILE A 313 26.47 -3.53 -31.38
N LEU A 314 26.27 -4.20 -32.51
CA LEU A 314 24.95 -4.58 -33.01
C LEU A 314 24.46 -5.85 -32.31
N LEU A 315 23.34 -5.73 -31.59
CA LEU A 315 22.71 -6.87 -30.93
C LEU A 315 22.12 -7.80 -31.98
N LYS A 316 22.39 -9.10 -31.82
CA LYS A 316 21.81 -10.17 -32.65
C LYS A 316 20.80 -10.95 -31.84
N ASP A 317 19.96 -11.71 -32.52
CA ASP A 317 19.07 -12.66 -31.86
C ASP A 317 19.87 -13.66 -31.01
N GLY A 318 19.34 -13.95 -29.82
CA GLY A 318 19.95 -14.85 -28.85
C GLY A 318 20.81 -14.16 -27.79
N TYR A 319 20.98 -12.84 -27.86
CA TYR A 319 21.66 -12.08 -26.81
C TYR A 319 20.75 -11.96 -25.58
N TYR A 320 21.36 -11.79 -24.41
CA TYR A 320 20.61 -11.59 -23.17
C TYR A 320 21.27 -10.55 -22.27
N LEU A 321 20.40 -9.75 -21.64
CA LEU A 321 20.77 -8.79 -20.61
C LEU A 321 20.77 -9.52 -19.27
N LYS A 322 21.82 -9.34 -18.48
CA LYS A 322 21.98 -9.88 -17.15
C LYS A 322 22.30 -8.77 -16.15
N LEU A 323 21.50 -8.69 -15.11
CA LEU A 323 21.61 -7.74 -14.01
C LEU A 323 22.02 -8.49 -12.75
N THR A 324 23.00 -7.97 -12.01
CA THR A 324 23.42 -8.58 -10.73
C THR A 324 23.35 -7.58 -9.59
N ASP A 325 22.62 -7.96 -8.54
CA ASP A 325 22.52 -7.24 -7.27
C ASP A 325 23.66 -7.60 -6.31
N ILE A 326 23.93 -6.73 -5.34
CA ILE A 326 24.95 -6.94 -4.30
C ILE A 326 24.72 -8.23 -3.49
N SER A 327 23.48 -8.69 -3.35
CA SER A 327 23.13 -9.95 -2.70
C SER A 327 23.56 -11.20 -3.50
N GLY A 328 24.02 -11.04 -4.74
CA GLY A 328 24.29 -12.12 -5.67
C GLY A 328 23.07 -12.58 -6.48
N THR A 329 21.89 -11.98 -6.25
CA THR A 329 20.69 -12.24 -7.07
C THR A 329 20.92 -11.77 -8.50
N VAL A 330 20.51 -12.59 -9.46
CA VAL A 330 20.67 -12.32 -10.90
C VAL A 330 19.31 -12.30 -11.59
N TRP A 331 19.08 -11.30 -12.43
CA TRP A 331 17.91 -11.23 -13.31
C TRP A 331 18.35 -11.17 -14.77
N THR A 332 17.68 -11.93 -15.64
CA THR A 332 18.02 -12.03 -17.05
C THR A 332 16.83 -11.78 -17.94
N ALA A 333 17.03 -11.12 -19.07
CA ALA A 333 16.02 -10.99 -20.12
C ALA A 333 16.63 -11.18 -21.50
N LYS A 334 15.90 -11.89 -22.37
CA LYS A 334 16.30 -12.09 -23.76
C LYS A 334 16.15 -10.79 -24.54
N ILE A 335 17.16 -10.47 -25.31
CA ILE A 335 17.14 -9.36 -26.26
C ILE A 335 16.65 -9.95 -27.59
N LYS A 336 15.51 -9.44 -28.08
CA LYS A 336 15.08 -9.69 -29.45
C LYS A 336 15.74 -8.65 -30.33
N ALA A 337 16.35 -9.05 -31.44
CA ALA A 337 16.84 -8.07 -32.41
C ALA A 337 15.64 -7.24 -32.90
N SER A 338 15.84 -5.91 -33.00
CA SER A 338 14.83 -5.06 -33.62
C SER A 338 14.80 -5.42 -35.11
N THR A 339 13.67 -5.96 -35.58
CA THR A 339 13.35 -5.96 -37.00
C THR A 339 13.18 -4.51 -37.39
N ALA A 340 14.23 -3.90 -37.94
CA ALA A 340 14.07 -2.67 -38.69
C ALA A 340 13.12 -2.99 -39.85
N GLU A 341 11.85 -2.60 -39.72
CA GLU A 341 10.96 -2.50 -40.87
C GLU A 341 11.56 -1.42 -41.79
N VAL A 342 11.89 -1.86 -43.01
CA VAL A 342 12.45 -1.08 -44.12
C VAL A 342 11.41 -0.11 -44.66
#